data_AF-A0A925CXI2-F1
#
_entry.id   AF-A0A925CXI2-F1
#
_cell.length_a   1.000
_cell.length_b   1.000
_cell.length_c   1.000
_cell.angle_alpha   90.00
_cell.angle_beta   90.00
_cell.angle_gamma   90.00
#
_symmetry.space_group_name_H-M   'P 1'
#
loop_
_entity.id
_entity.type
_entity.pdbx_description
1 polymer ?
#
loop_
_entity_poly.entity_id
_entity_poly.type
_entity_poly.pdbx_seq_one_letter_code
_entity_poly.pdbx_strand_id
1 'polypeptide(L)'
;MKKITFALSFSLLLFCCKKEENFSGDALSVDELGEPVPCFGNSWKQIYPWPFGNGIGEVYFDNDFFGYNNKMYVPSVTEQRVYIFDGSTWTSIPSNVPNYDYAHQLFVVGANAYILQTPPSPNRLWQYQIANNTWTEKASFPGPFRFDFSIFVIDSKAYLTGGRYNNTQRKDLWAYNSVNDSWSQKASYPNDVPGRNHAAAFTIGNIGYVVGGTNQTTWLLERDHTRYKTLLAYNPVTNAWDVKAPYPGAVEDSPLAFVINNTAYVGLNDSSFYKYSATSNSWAPIAPLLNVNSYYSASAVIDSKAYIVAFSDGSVQGQYKYSPKVCGNIGPSQ
;
A
#
# COMPACT_ATOMS: atom_id res chain seq x y z
N MET A 1 -22.58 6.50 68.73
CA MET A 1 -23.53 6.32 67.61
C MET A 1 -23.08 5.13 66.77
N LYS A 2 -24.01 4.19 66.52
CA LYS A 2 -23.83 2.90 65.82
C LYS A 2 -23.36 3.14 64.37
N LYS A 3 -22.26 2.51 63.92
CA LYS A 3 -22.18 1.23 63.17
C LYS A 3 -22.66 1.36 61.72
N ILE A 4 -21.79 1.01 60.75
CA ILE A 4 -22.00 -0.04 59.71
C ILE A 4 -21.06 0.18 58.51
N THR A 5 -20.22 -0.83 58.27
CA THR A 5 -19.52 -1.12 57.01
C THR A 5 -20.49 -1.70 55.99
N PHE A 6 -20.44 -1.29 54.73
CA PHE A 6 -20.84 -2.15 53.61
C PHE A 6 -19.90 -1.95 52.43
N ALA A 7 -19.19 -3.04 52.10
CA ALA A 7 -18.70 -3.31 50.77
C ALA A 7 -19.88 -3.79 49.92
N LEU A 8 -19.96 -3.38 48.65
CA LEU A 8 -20.81 -4.01 47.66
C LEU A 8 -20.02 -4.10 46.35
N SER A 9 -19.51 -5.31 46.14
CA SER A 9 -19.21 -5.90 44.85
C SER A 9 -20.48 -5.97 44.00
N PHE A 10 -20.37 -5.72 42.70
CA PHE A 10 -21.29 -6.31 41.73
C PHE A 10 -20.49 -7.07 40.68
N SER A 11 -20.62 -8.39 40.75
CA SER A 11 -20.21 -9.35 39.74
C SER A 11 -21.45 -9.77 38.95
N LEU A 12 -21.23 -10.05 37.67
CA LEU A 12 -21.99 -10.96 36.80
C LEU A 12 -23.38 -10.54 36.29
N LEU A 13 -23.49 -10.42 34.96
CA LEU A 13 -24.47 -11.19 34.21
C LEU A 13 -23.91 -11.54 32.82
N LEU A 14 -23.52 -12.80 32.72
CA LEU A 14 -23.31 -13.55 31.49
C LEU A 14 -24.66 -13.62 30.75
N PHE A 15 -24.73 -13.17 29.50
CA PHE A 15 -25.66 -13.75 28.54
C PHE A 15 -24.86 -14.27 27.35
N CYS A 16 -24.66 -15.57 27.38
CA CYS A 16 -24.34 -16.40 26.23
C CYS A 16 -25.51 -16.34 25.25
N CYS A 17 -25.24 -16.08 23.97
CA CYS A 17 -26.06 -16.60 22.89
C CYS A 17 -25.18 -16.87 21.67
N LYS A 18 -24.79 -18.14 21.53
CA LYS A 18 -24.55 -18.74 20.22
C LYS A 18 -25.88 -18.72 19.46
N LYS A 19 -25.90 -18.12 18.28
CA LYS A 19 -26.60 -18.69 17.14
C LYS A 19 -25.90 -18.24 15.86
N GLU A 20 -25.23 -19.19 15.23
CA GLU A 20 -24.97 -19.14 13.79
C GLU A 20 -26.34 -19.05 13.11
N GLU A 21 -26.63 -17.92 12.50
CA GLU A 21 -27.70 -17.85 11.50
C GLU A 21 -27.04 -17.92 10.13
N ASN A 22 -27.31 -19.04 9.46
CA ASN A 22 -27.13 -19.24 8.04
C ASN A 22 -27.87 -18.13 7.28
N PHE A 23 -27.17 -17.11 6.83
CA PHE A 23 -27.66 -16.28 5.73
C PHE A 23 -27.34 -16.96 4.41
N SER A 24 -28.20 -17.91 4.04
CA SER A 24 -28.44 -18.27 2.65
C SER A 24 -29.44 -17.27 2.06
N GLY A 25 -28.98 -16.38 1.18
CA GLY A 25 -29.85 -15.41 0.51
C GLY A 25 -29.07 -14.23 -0.05
N ASP A 26 -28.50 -14.41 -1.24
CA ASP A 26 -27.98 -13.30 -2.05
C ASP A 26 -29.18 -12.53 -2.64
N ALA A 27 -29.58 -11.43 -1.99
CA ALA A 27 -30.45 -10.42 -2.59
C ALA A 27 -29.72 -9.07 -2.57
N LEU A 28 -29.73 -8.37 -3.71
CA LEU A 28 -29.25 -6.99 -3.81
C LEU A 28 -30.14 -6.11 -2.92
N SER A 29 -29.58 -5.46 -1.91
CA SER A 29 -30.24 -4.30 -1.30
C SER A 29 -29.98 -3.08 -2.18
N VAL A 30 -31.00 -2.24 -2.36
CA VAL A 30 -30.88 -0.85 -2.83
C VAL A 30 -31.08 0.04 -1.61
N ASP A 31 -30.41 1.19 -1.55
CA ASP A 31 -30.60 2.12 -0.43
C ASP A 31 -31.92 2.89 -0.57
N GLU A 32 -32.26 3.71 0.42
CA GLU A 32 -33.49 4.52 0.41
C GLU A 32 -33.55 5.53 -0.76
N LEU A 33 -32.46 5.70 -1.51
CA LEU A 33 -32.34 6.55 -2.68
C LEU A 33 -32.36 5.77 -4.00
N GLY A 34 -32.49 4.44 -3.96
CA GLY A 34 -32.53 3.58 -5.14
C GLY A 34 -31.15 3.32 -5.77
N GLU A 35 -30.07 3.67 -5.09
CA GLU A 35 -28.72 3.39 -5.56
C GLU A 35 -28.32 1.94 -5.23
N PRO A 36 -27.52 1.26 -6.07
CA PRO A 36 -27.05 -0.09 -5.80
C PRO A 36 -26.24 -0.09 -4.50
N VAL A 37 -26.71 -0.78 -3.46
CA VAL A 37 -25.93 -0.93 -2.22
C VAL A 37 -24.71 -1.79 -2.58
N PRO A 38 -23.49 -1.36 -2.24
CA PRO A 38 -22.31 -2.17 -2.42
C PRO A 38 -22.55 -3.51 -1.72
N CYS A 39 -22.40 -4.63 -2.44
CA CYS A 39 -22.51 -5.96 -1.85
C CYS A 39 -21.61 -6.01 -0.60
N PHE A 40 -22.18 -6.14 0.61
CA PHE A 40 -21.46 -6.16 1.89
C PHE A 40 -20.54 -7.40 2.08
N GLY A 41 -20.20 -8.12 1.01
CA GLY A 41 -19.25 -9.24 0.98
C GLY A 41 -17.78 -8.84 0.78
N ASN A 42 -17.47 -7.54 0.72
CA ASN A 42 -16.11 -7.00 0.65
C ASN A 42 -15.49 -6.95 2.07
N SER A 43 -15.25 -8.10 2.71
CA SER A 43 -14.77 -8.11 4.09
C SER A 43 -13.24 -8.15 4.17
N TRP A 44 -12.69 -7.24 4.97
CA TRP A 44 -11.37 -7.42 5.55
C TRP A 44 -11.44 -8.59 6.54
N LYS A 45 -10.54 -9.56 6.37
CA LYS A 45 -10.38 -10.66 7.32
C LYS A 45 -8.98 -10.58 7.91
N GLN A 46 -8.89 -10.44 9.22
CA GLN A 46 -7.63 -10.66 9.92
C GLN A 46 -7.23 -12.12 9.72
N ILE A 47 -6.00 -12.34 9.27
CA ILE A 47 -5.42 -13.67 9.13
C ILE A 47 -4.37 -13.88 10.23
N TYR A 48 -3.74 -15.06 10.24
CA TYR A 48 -2.72 -15.41 11.23
C TYR A 48 -1.75 -14.22 11.39
N PRO A 49 -1.53 -13.72 12.62
CA PRO A 49 -0.75 -12.52 12.80
C PRO A 49 0.65 -12.74 12.24
N TRP A 50 1.25 -11.64 11.77
CA TRP A 50 2.61 -11.60 11.28
C TRP A 50 3.52 -12.49 12.15
N PRO A 51 4.15 -13.54 11.59
CA PRO A 51 4.80 -14.57 12.39
C PRO A 51 6.12 -14.09 12.98
N PHE A 52 6.64 -12.99 12.46
CA PHE A 52 7.78 -12.28 13.02
C PHE A 52 7.25 -11.47 14.20
N GLY A 53 7.93 -11.48 15.35
CA GLY A 53 7.56 -10.59 16.46
C GLY A 53 7.65 -9.11 16.05
N ASN A 54 7.74 -8.18 17.02
CA ASN A 54 8.05 -6.77 16.72
C ASN A 54 9.43 -6.56 16.04
N GLY A 55 10.10 -7.62 15.58
CA GLY A 55 11.54 -7.74 15.38
C GLY A 55 11.99 -8.12 13.97
N ILE A 56 11.32 -7.67 12.91
CA ILE A 56 12.09 -7.27 11.71
C ILE A 56 12.54 -5.84 11.95
N GLY A 57 13.54 -5.71 12.84
CA GLY A 57 14.38 -4.54 13.11
C GLY A 57 13.70 -3.17 13.11
N GLU A 58 13.52 -2.62 14.31
CA GLU A 58 13.49 -1.18 14.56
C GLU A 58 14.79 -0.51 14.05
N VAL A 59 14.90 -0.24 12.75
CA VAL A 59 15.79 0.80 12.23
C VAL A 59 15.07 1.46 11.05
N TYR A 60 14.15 2.36 11.38
CA TYR A 60 13.68 3.45 10.52
C TYR A 60 13.19 3.06 9.11
N PHE A 61 11.91 2.66 9.07
CA PHE A 61 10.95 2.85 7.98
C PHE A 61 11.39 2.42 6.56
N ASP A 62 11.11 1.15 6.20
CA ASP A 62 10.02 0.82 5.27
C ASP A 62 9.83 -0.71 5.21
N ASN A 63 8.58 -1.14 5.34
CA ASN A 63 8.16 -2.54 5.36
C ASN A 63 8.21 -3.14 3.95
N ASP A 64 9.43 -3.31 3.44
CA ASP A 64 9.70 -3.75 2.08
C ASP A 64 9.22 -5.17 1.85
N PHE A 65 8.08 -5.31 1.20
CA PHE A 65 7.69 -6.58 0.62
C PHE A 65 7.03 -6.39 -0.73
N PHE A 66 7.13 -7.43 -1.55
CA PHE A 66 6.48 -7.46 -2.85
C PHE A 66 5.66 -8.71 -3.04
N GLY A 67 4.60 -8.56 -3.82
CA GLY A 67 3.94 -9.68 -4.47
C GLY A 67 4.66 -10.07 -5.77
N TYR A 68 4.95 -11.35 -5.95
CA TYR A 68 5.34 -11.93 -7.24
C TYR A 68 4.86 -13.37 -7.34
N ASN A 69 4.34 -13.77 -8.51
CA ASN A 69 3.90 -15.15 -8.80
C ASN A 69 3.07 -15.78 -7.65
N ASN A 70 2.03 -15.06 -7.21
CA ASN A 70 1.14 -15.45 -6.11
C ASN A 70 1.82 -15.68 -4.75
N LYS A 71 2.94 -15.03 -4.50
CA LYS A 71 3.63 -15.08 -3.22
C LYS A 71 4.03 -13.67 -2.79
N MET A 72 4.08 -13.45 -1.49
CA MET A 72 4.64 -12.24 -0.89
C MET A 72 6.05 -12.53 -0.39
N TYR A 73 7.00 -11.65 -0.70
CA TYR A 73 8.41 -11.81 -0.38
C TYR A 73 8.88 -10.67 0.53
N VAL A 74 9.59 -11.00 1.60
CA VAL A 74 10.11 -10.05 2.59
C VAL A 74 11.62 -10.30 2.77
N PRO A 75 12.51 -9.47 2.20
CA PRO A 75 13.94 -9.58 2.47
C PRO A 75 14.28 -9.07 3.89
N SER A 76 15.17 -9.78 4.58
CA SER A 76 15.70 -9.41 5.90
C SER A 76 17.21 -9.28 5.83
N VAL A 77 17.69 -8.06 6.07
CA VAL A 77 19.12 -7.74 6.15
C VAL A 77 19.74 -8.34 7.42
N THR A 78 19.03 -8.28 8.54
CA THR A 78 19.54 -8.73 9.84
C THR A 78 19.74 -10.25 9.88
N GLU A 79 18.79 -11.00 9.32
CA GLU A 79 18.85 -12.46 9.29
C GLU A 79 19.54 -12.99 8.03
N GLN A 80 19.78 -12.14 7.02
CA GLN A 80 20.31 -12.53 5.71
C GLN A 80 19.46 -13.63 5.05
N ARG A 81 18.15 -13.36 4.94
CA ARG A 81 17.15 -14.28 4.38
C ARG A 81 16.08 -13.53 3.61
N VAL A 82 15.36 -14.26 2.76
CA VAL A 82 14.09 -13.81 2.17
C VAL A 82 12.98 -14.71 2.69
N TYR A 83 11.98 -14.12 3.32
CA TYR A 83 10.76 -14.82 3.72
C TYR A 83 9.74 -14.81 2.59
N ILE A 84 8.99 -15.89 2.48
CA ILE A 84 8.05 -16.13 1.40
C ILE A 84 6.74 -16.60 2.00
N PHE A 85 5.67 -15.86 1.74
CA PHE A 85 4.30 -16.21 2.11
C PHE A 85 3.51 -16.63 0.88
N ASP A 86 2.94 -17.84 0.92
CA ASP A 86 2.14 -18.41 -0.19
C ASP A 86 0.63 -18.12 -0.10
N GLY A 87 0.21 -17.27 0.84
CA GLY A 87 -1.20 -17.03 1.17
C GLY A 87 -1.69 -17.83 2.37
N SER A 88 -0.91 -18.80 2.85
CA SER A 88 -1.24 -19.68 3.99
C SER A 88 -0.08 -19.87 4.97
N THR A 89 1.13 -20.09 4.47
CA THR A 89 2.30 -20.41 5.28
C THR A 89 3.50 -19.54 4.93
N TRP A 90 4.37 -19.35 5.92
CA TRP A 90 5.63 -18.65 5.77
C TRP A 90 6.78 -19.64 5.68
N THR A 91 7.65 -19.43 4.70
CA THR A 91 8.92 -20.13 4.54
C THR A 91 10.04 -19.10 4.45
N SER A 92 11.30 -19.53 4.56
CA SER A 92 12.43 -18.63 4.36
C SER A 92 13.62 -19.32 3.71
N ILE A 93 14.32 -18.58 2.86
CA ILE A 93 15.54 -19.03 2.18
C ILE A 93 16.71 -18.13 2.59
N PRO A 94 17.90 -18.68 2.91
CA PRO A 94 19.10 -17.87 3.08
C PRO A 94 19.37 -17.05 1.82
N SER A 95 19.73 -15.78 1.97
CA SER A 95 19.99 -14.87 0.86
C SER A 95 20.99 -13.82 1.30
N ASN A 96 21.93 -13.47 0.43
CA ASN A 96 22.90 -12.39 0.65
C ASN A 96 22.25 -11.01 0.46
N VAL A 97 21.24 -10.70 1.29
CA VAL A 97 20.47 -9.46 1.22
C VAL A 97 21.43 -8.28 1.39
N PRO A 98 21.58 -7.41 0.38
CA PRO A 98 22.43 -6.23 0.46
C PRO A 98 22.12 -5.40 1.69
N ASN A 99 23.13 -4.80 2.32
CA ASN A 99 22.86 -3.89 3.42
C ASN A 99 22.21 -2.60 2.87
N TYR A 100 21.03 -2.28 3.37
CA TYR A 100 20.27 -1.10 3.01
C TYR A 100 20.21 -0.18 4.23
N ASP A 101 21.04 0.87 4.22
CA ASP A 101 20.94 1.94 5.19
C ASP A 101 19.91 2.94 4.63
N TYR A 102 18.70 2.96 5.21
CA TYR A 102 17.62 3.96 5.10
C TYR A 102 16.69 3.95 3.86
N ALA A 103 15.41 4.22 4.16
CA ALA A 103 14.23 4.46 3.31
C ALA A 103 14.25 3.80 1.93
N HIS A 104 13.35 2.85 1.74
CA HIS A 104 13.37 1.95 0.60
C HIS A 104 12.04 2.01 -0.14
N GLN A 105 12.13 1.95 -1.46
CA GLN A 105 10.97 1.62 -2.28
C GLN A 105 11.29 0.33 -3.01
N LEU A 106 10.43 -0.65 -2.79
CA LEU A 106 10.50 -1.93 -3.43
C LEU A 106 9.49 -1.98 -4.58
N PHE A 107 9.94 -2.47 -5.74
CA PHE A 107 9.07 -2.68 -6.89
C PHE A 107 9.43 -3.95 -7.65
N VAL A 108 8.50 -4.46 -8.45
CA VAL A 108 8.69 -5.66 -9.27
C VAL A 108 8.59 -5.28 -10.73
N VAL A 109 9.60 -5.67 -11.53
CA VAL A 109 9.59 -5.53 -12.99
C VAL A 109 9.85 -6.88 -13.62
N GLY A 110 8.87 -7.39 -14.36
CA GLY A 110 8.92 -8.75 -14.92
C GLY A 110 9.08 -9.79 -13.80
N ALA A 111 10.13 -10.60 -13.89
CA ALA A 111 10.42 -11.69 -12.95
C ALA A 111 11.37 -11.32 -11.79
N ASN A 112 11.67 -10.04 -11.62
CA ASN A 112 12.67 -9.58 -10.65
C ASN A 112 12.08 -8.50 -9.74
N ALA A 113 12.50 -8.51 -8.49
CA ALA A 113 12.24 -7.42 -7.56
C ALA A 113 13.43 -6.46 -7.53
N TYR A 114 13.17 -5.23 -7.11
CA TYR A 114 14.17 -4.18 -7.05
C TYR A 114 13.99 -3.39 -5.77
N ILE A 115 15.11 -3.05 -5.14
CA ILE A 115 15.17 -2.17 -3.98
C ILE A 115 16.00 -0.96 -4.36
N LEU A 116 15.39 0.22 -4.27
CA LEU A 116 16.09 1.49 -4.42
C LEU A 116 16.48 2.03 -3.05
N GLN A 117 17.78 2.13 -2.83
CA GLN A 117 18.37 2.76 -1.65
C GLN A 117 18.37 4.28 -1.77
N THR A 118 18.25 4.95 -0.63
CA THR A 118 18.24 6.40 -0.54
C THR A 118 19.36 6.88 0.42
N PRO A 119 19.58 8.20 0.57
CA PRO A 119 20.69 8.74 1.36
C PRO A 119 20.72 8.20 2.80
N PRO A 120 21.92 8.10 3.40
CA PRO A 120 23.18 8.69 2.97
C PRO A 120 23.98 7.82 2.00
N SER A 121 23.46 6.66 1.58
CA SER A 121 24.08 5.86 0.53
C SER A 121 23.93 6.54 -0.85
N PRO A 122 24.84 6.32 -1.82
CA PRO A 122 24.52 6.62 -3.22
C PRO A 122 23.21 5.93 -3.59
N ASN A 123 22.37 6.52 -4.45
CA ASN A 123 21.02 5.99 -4.77
C ASN A 123 21.08 4.62 -5.50
N ARG A 124 21.55 3.57 -4.83
CA ARG A 124 21.88 2.27 -5.40
C ARG A 124 20.59 1.50 -5.65
N LEU A 125 20.52 0.91 -6.83
CA LEU A 125 19.44 0.03 -7.20
C LEU A 125 19.92 -1.40 -7.13
N TRP A 126 19.30 -2.22 -6.29
CA TRP A 126 19.57 -3.64 -6.21
C TRP A 126 18.46 -4.43 -6.88
N GLN A 127 18.81 -5.38 -7.74
CA GLN A 127 17.89 -6.33 -8.33
C GLN A 127 17.97 -7.66 -7.57
N TYR A 128 16.84 -8.19 -7.15
CA TYR A 128 16.69 -9.56 -6.70
C TYR A 128 16.16 -10.44 -7.83
N GLN A 129 17.00 -11.37 -8.28
CA GLN A 129 16.63 -12.39 -9.25
C GLN A 129 15.95 -13.55 -8.52
N ILE A 130 14.62 -13.51 -8.48
CA ILE A 130 13.79 -14.41 -7.67
C ILE A 130 14.07 -15.89 -8.02
N ALA A 131 14.25 -16.20 -9.30
CA ALA A 131 14.51 -17.57 -9.77
C ALA A 131 15.84 -18.16 -9.23
N ASN A 132 16.83 -17.30 -9.02
CA ASN A 132 18.19 -17.71 -8.64
C ASN A 132 18.52 -17.41 -7.18
N ASN A 133 17.64 -16.69 -6.48
CA ASN A 133 17.89 -16.20 -5.13
C ASN A 133 19.20 -15.41 -5.01
N THR A 134 19.44 -14.51 -5.97
CA THR A 134 20.66 -13.70 -6.04
C THR A 134 20.34 -12.22 -6.13
N TRP A 135 21.19 -11.41 -5.50
CA TRP A 135 21.15 -9.95 -5.59
C TRP A 135 22.24 -9.45 -6.54
N THR A 136 21.92 -8.45 -7.36
CA THR A 136 22.86 -7.82 -8.30
C THR A 136 22.63 -6.31 -8.30
N GLU A 137 23.71 -5.55 -8.20
CA GLU A 137 23.65 -4.09 -8.29
C GLU A 137 23.38 -3.66 -9.74
N LYS A 138 22.50 -2.67 -9.91
CA LYS A 138 22.04 -2.10 -11.17
C LYS A 138 22.43 -0.63 -11.24
N ALA A 139 22.13 0.02 -12.37
CA ALA A 139 22.38 1.44 -12.53
C ALA A 139 21.72 2.25 -11.41
N SER A 140 22.55 2.96 -10.65
CA SER A 140 22.10 3.85 -9.58
C SER A 140 21.23 4.96 -10.14
N PHE A 141 20.25 5.39 -9.36
CA PHE A 141 19.38 6.50 -9.70
C PHE A 141 20.20 7.82 -9.81
N PRO A 142 20.25 8.45 -11.00
CA PRO A 142 21.13 9.61 -11.24
C PRO A 142 20.55 10.93 -10.74
N GLY A 143 19.29 10.94 -10.31
CA GLY A 143 18.63 12.14 -9.82
C GLY A 143 19.07 12.50 -8.39
N PRO A 144 18.64 13.68 -7.91
CA PRO A 144 19.01 14.12 -6.59
C PRO A 144 18.41 13.23 -5.51
N PHE A 145 19.16 13.12 -4.41
CA PHE A 145 18.75 12.56 -3.14
C PHE A 145 17.34 12.98 -2.74
N ARG A 146 16.58 12.00 -2.24
CA ARG A 146 15.19 12.14 -1.79
C ARG A 146 14.74 10.94 -0.96
N PHE A 147 13.80 11.20 -0.07
CA PHE A 147 13.03 10.24 0.72
C PHE A 147 11.58 10.26 0.25
N ASP A 148 10.78 9.27 0.67
CA ASP A 148 9.32 9.33 0.63
C ASP A 148 8.73 9.54 -0.79
N PHE A 149 9.45 9.09 -1.84
CA PHE A 149 8.96 9.11 -3.22
C PHE A 149 8.08 7.91 -3.51
N SER A 150 7.37 7.98 -4.62
CA SER A 150 6.48 6.91 -5.06
C SER A 150 7.04 6.23 -6.30
N ILE A 151 6.80 4.92 -6.43
CA ILE A 151 7.10 4.16 -7.63
C ILE A 151 5.83 3.50 -8.18
N PHE A 152 5.63 3.61 -9.49
CA PHE A 152 4.72 2.73 -10.25
C PHE A 152 5.49 2.03 -11.37
N VAL A 153 4.98 0.90 -11.85
CA VAL A 153 5.63 0.09 -12.90
C VAL A 153 4.70 -0.01 -14.09
N ILE A 154 5.21 0.28 -15.29
CA ILE A 154 4.52 0.07 -16.56
C ILE A 154 5.46 -0.76 -17.45
N ASP A 155 4.99 -1.93 -17.86
CA ASP A 155 5.76 -2.91 -18.63
C ASP A 155 7.14 -3.20 -17.99
N SER A 156 8.22 -2.94 -18.72
CA SER A 156 9.60 -3.14 -18.30
C SER A 156 10.23 -1.92 -17.61
N LYS A 157 9.42 -0.93 -17.21
CA LYS A 157 9.92 0.33 -16.65
C LYS A 157 9.30 0.65 -15.30
N ALA A 158 10.16 1.03 -14.36
CA ALA A 158 9.75 1.58 -13.07
C ALA A 158 9.88 3.11 -13.11
N TYR A 159 8.88 3.80 -12.59
CA TYR A 159 8.74 5.23 -12.66
C TYR A 159 8.77 5.81 -11.25
N LEU A 160 9.85 6.49 -10.91
CA LEU A 160 10.05 7.20 -9.66
C LEU A 160 9.54 8.63 -9.78
N THR A 161 8.72 9.06 -8.82
CA THR A 161 8.15 10.41 -8.81
C THR A 161 8.00 10.98 -7.42
N GLY A 162 8.05 12.30 -7.31
CA GLY A 162 7.89 12.98 -6.02
C GLY A 162 9.03 12.67 -5.05
N GLY A 163 8.66 12.63 -3.77
CA GLY A 163 9.59 12.58 -2.65
C GLY A 163 10.11 13.95 -2.25
N ARG A 164 10.90 13.97 -1.19
CA ARG A 164 11.48 15.19 -0.64
C ARG A 164 12.93 15.02 -0.25
N TYR A 165 13.65 16.13 -0.24
CA TYR A 165 14.94 16.21 0.45
C TYR A 165 15.05 17.56 1.11
N ASN A 166 15.39 17.58 2.40
CA ASN A 166 15.23 18.75 3.25
C ASN A 166 13.79 19.32 3.12
N ASN A 167 13.67 20.62 2.86
CA ASN A 167 12.39 21.32 2.72
C ASN A 167 11.89 21.40 1.28
N THR A 168 12.34 20.52 0.39
CA THR A 168 12.00 20.57 -1.04
C THR A 168 11.30 19.31 -1.50
N GLN A 169 10.01 19.43 -1.82
CA GLN A 169 9.27 18.40 -2.54
C GLN A 169 9.58 18.42 -4.02
N ARG A 170 9.58 17.22 -4.60
CA ARG A 170 9.93 17.00 -6.00
C ARG A 170 8.68 16.87 -6.86
N LYS A 171 8.81 17.31 -8.12
CA LYS A 171 7.79 17.19 -9.18
C LYS A 171 8.27 16.33 -10.34
N ASP A 172 9.56 15.99 -10.38
CA ASP A 172 10.17 15.29 -11.50
C ASP A 172 9.80 13.81 -11.51
N LEU A 173 9.80 13.25 -12.71
CA LEU A 173 9.58 11.85 -12.97
C LEU A 173 10.82 11.25 -13.61
N TRP A 174 11.23 10.08 -13.15
CA TRP A 174 12.34 9.31 -13.70
C TRP A 174 11.90 7.89 -14.02
N ALA A 175 12.27 7.39 -15.19
CA ALA A 175 11.98 6.02 -15.60
C ALA A 175 13.26 5.20 -15.64
N TYR A 176 13.33 4.16 -14.82
CA TYR A 176 14.31 3.09 -14.94
C TYR A 176 13.82 2.05 -15.94
N ASN A 177 14.65 1.70 -16.92
CA ASN A 177 14.38 0.65 -17.87
C ASN A 177 15.20 -0.60 -17.52
N SER A 178 14.51 -1.67 -17.14
CA SER A 178 15.16 -2.92 -16.71
C SER A 178 15.84 -3.69 -17.83
N VAL A 179 15.48 -3.44 -19.10
CA VAL A 179 16.03 -4.15 -20.26
C VAL A 179 17.45 -3.71 -20.56
N ASN A 180 17.73 -2.41 -20.46
CA ASN A 180 19.02 -1.83 -20.81
C ASN A 180 19.74 -1.21 -19.60
N ASP A 181 19.23 -1.41 -18.38
CA ASP A 181 19.83 -0.95 -17.13
C ASP A 181 20.15 0.55 -17.15
N SER A 182 19.15 1.38 -17.45
CA SER A 182 19.35 2.82 -17.59
C SER A 182 18.18 3.64 -17.08
N TRP A 183 18.48 4.84 -16.61
CA TRP A 183 17.50 5.83 -16.17
C TRP A 183 17.31 6.91 -17.23
N SER A 184 16.08 7.41 -17.35
CA SER A 184 15.76 8.56 -18.18
C SER A 184 14.75 9.47 -17.49
N GLN A 185 15.00 10.77 -17.52
CA GLN A 185 14.04 11.74 -17.00
C GLN A 185 12.82 11.83 -17.93
N LYS A 186 11.65 12.07 -17.35
CA LYS A 186 10.35 12.22 -18.03
C LYS A 186 9.70 13.53 -17.64
N ALA A 187 8.53 13.82 -18.20
CA ALA A 187 7.79 15.02 -17.86
C ALA A 187 7.48 15.07 -16.36
N SER A 188 7.85 16.20 -15.74
CA SER A 188 7.45 16.55 -14.38
C SER A 188 5.94 16.75 -14.29
N TYR A 189 5.40 16.81 -13.07
CA TYR A 189 4.02 17.21 -12.84
C TYR A 189 3.70 18.56 -13.52
N PRO A 190 2.41 18.79 -13.87
CA PRO A 190 1.95 20.07 -14.39
C PRO A 190 2.36 21.23 -13.47
N ASN A 191 2.55 22.43 -14.04
CA ASN A 191 3.11 23.57 -13.30
C ASN A 191 2.25 23.99 -12.10
N ASP A 192 0.93 23.91 -12.25
CA ASP A 192 -0.10 24.19 -11.25
C ASP A 192 -0.23 23.09 -10.18
N VAL A 193 0.41 21.95 -10.37
CA VAL A 193 0.44 20.84 -9.42
C VAL A 193 1.70 20.92 -8.55
N PRO A 194 1.58 20.97 -7.21
CA PRO A 194 2.74 21.02 -6.32
C PRO A 194 3.51 19.69 -6.30
N GLY A 195 4.79 19.78 -5.93
CA GLY A 195 5.58 18.60 -5.57
C GLY A 195 5.02 17.96 -4.29
N ARG A 196 5.28 16.66 -4.11
CA ARG A 196 4.73 15.91 -2.96
C ARG A 196 5.65 14.79 -2.51
N ASN A 197 5.56 14.44 -1.23
CA ASN A 197 6.11 13.23 -0.63
C ASN A 197 5.00 12.38 0.00
N HIS A 198 5.30 11.13 0.38
CA HIS A 198 4.34 10.17 0.91
C HIS A 198 3.09 10.03 0.05
N ALA A 199 3.22 9.96 -1.27
CA ALA A 199 2.09 9.67 -2.15
C ALA A 199 2.03 8.16 -2.43
N ALA A 200 0.84 7.66 -2.73
CA ALA A 200 0.67 6.29 -3.20
C ALA A 200 0.75 6.31 -4.72
N ALA A 201 1.36 5.27 -5.28
CA ALA A 201 1.40 5.09 -6.71
C ALA A 201 0.93 3.69 -7.10
N PHE A 202 0.29 3.61 -8.26
CA PHE A 202 -0.26 2.36 -8.80
C PHE A 202 -0.38 2.45 -10.32
N THR A 203 -0.58 1.30 -10.98
CA THR A 203 -0.74 1.24 -12.43
C THR A 203 -2.08 0.60 -12.76
N ILE A 204 -2.87 1.24 -13.64
CA ILE A 204 -4.06 0.63 -14.26
C ILE A 204 -3.84 0.59 -15.77
N GLY A 205 -3.82 -0.62 -16.34
CA GLY A 205 -3.42 -0.80 -17.74
C GLY A 205 -2.01 -0.27 -17.98
N ASN A 206 -1.86 0.65 -18.93
CA ASN A 206 -0.56 1.25 -19.28
C ASN A 206 -0.40 2.69 -18.78
N ILE A 207 -1.18 3.07 -17.75
CA ILE A 207 -1.17 4.41 -17.16
C ILE A 207 -0.74 4.30 -15.70
N GLY A 208 0.24 5.11 -15.33
CA GLY A 208 0.72 5.24 -13.95
C GLY A 208 -0.06 6.30 -13.21
N TYR A 209 -0.39 6.07 -11.95
CA TYR A 209 -1.17 6.98 -11.14
C TYR A 209 -0.42 7.34 -9.86
N VAL A 210 -0.59 8.58 -9.42
CA VAL A 210 -0.08 9.07 -8.13
C VAL A 210 -1.23 9.76 -7.40
N VAL A 211 -1.52 9.31 -6.18
CA VAL A 211 -2.63 9.83 -5.38
C VAL A 211 -2.13 10.29 -4.02
N GLY A 212 -2.68 11.40 -3.54
CA GLY A 212 -2.40 11.87 -2.20
C GLY A 212 -1.03 12.54 -2.08
N GLY A 213 -0.41 12.31 -0.92
CA GLY A 213 0.86 12.91 -0.53
C GLY A 213 0.72 14.27 0.13
N THR A 214 1.84 14.80 0.57
CA THR A 214 1.89 16.02 1.38
C THR A 214 3.08 16.90 0.98
N ASN A 215 3.13 18.11 1.54
CA ASN A 215 4.33 18.95 1.53
C ASN A 215 5.08 18.94 2.88
N GLN A 216 4.87 17.90 3.70
CA GLN A 216 5.54 17.79 4.99
C GLN A 216 7.06 17.77 4.81
N THR A 217 7.78 18.59 5.59
CA THR A 217 9.24 18.74 5.49
C THR A 217 9.98 18.17 6.70
N THR A 218 9.32 17.99 7.83
CA THR A 218 9.91 17.48 9.08
C THR A 218 9.12 16.30 9.64
N TRP A 219 9.80 15.43 10.38
CA TRP A 219 9.17 14.32 11.13
C TRP A 219 8.43 14.80 12.40
N LEU A 220 8.59 16.06 12.76
CA LEU A 220 7.90 16.64 13.90
C LEU A 220 6.43 16.83 13.52
N LEU A 221 5.54 16.49 14.45
CA LEU A 221 4.08 16.56 14.36
C LEU A 221 3.54 18.00 14.22
N GLU A 222 4.25 18.89 13.55
CA GLU A 222 3.77 20.21 13.19
C GLU A 222 2.65 20.01 12.17
N ARG A 223 1.40 20.19 12.64
CA ARG A 223 0.17 19.96 11.87
C ARG A 223 -0.04 20.95 10.72
N ASP A 224 0.94 21.78 10.38
CA ASP A 224 0.83 22.82 9.34
C ASP A 224 1.45 22.35 8.01
N HIS A 225 1.07 21.15 7.56
CA HIS A 225 1.36 20.69 6.21
C HIS A 225 0.07 20.47 5.42
N THR A 226 0.15 20.81 4.14
CA THR A 226 -0.91 20.55 3.17
C THR A 226 -0.86 19.09 2.75
N ARG A 227 -2.01 18.42 2.85
CA ARG A 227 -2.20 17.09 2.31
C ARG A 227 -3.06 17.18 1.05
N TYR A 228 -2.68 16.45 0.02
CA TYR A 228 -3.30 16.54 -1.29
C TYR A 228 -4.36 15.45 -1.47
N LYS A 229 -5.45 15.76 -2.18
CA LYS A 229 -6.42 14.77 -2.69
C LYS A 229 -6.22 14.47 -4.17
N THR A 230 -5.36 15.22 -4.85
CA THR A 230 -5.19 15.16 -6.31
C THR A 230 -4.73 13.77 -6.74
N LEU A 231 -5.44 13.20 -7.72
CA LEU A 231 -5.02 12.02 -8.46
C LEU A 231 -4.38 12.47 -9.79
N LEU A 232 -3.13 12.11 -10.00
CA LEU A 232 -2.37 12.37 -11.23
C LEU A 232 -2.27 11.08 -12.03
N ALA A 233 -2.39 11.15 -13.36
CA ALA A 233 -2.26 10.01 -14.26
C ALA A 233 -1.21 10.31 -15.34
N TYR A 234 -0.13 9.54 -15.36
CA TYR A 234 0.95 9.64 -16.33
C TYR A 234 0.76 8.67 -17.49
N ASN A 235 0.77 9.22 -18.70
CA ASN A 235 0.78 8.44 -19.93
C ASN A 235 2.20 8.39 -20.52
N PRO A 236 2.86 7.22 -20.56
CA PRO A 236 4.22 7.11 -21.09
C PRO A 236 4.31 7.30 -22.61
N VAL A 237 3.20 7.16 -23.36
CA VAL A 237 3.16 7.36 -24.82
C VAL A 237 3.21 8.85 -25.16
N THR A 238 2.45 9.68 -24.42
CA THR A 238 2.44 11.13 -24.63
C THR A 238 3.47 11.87 -23.77
N ASN A 239 4.10 11.17 -22.81
CA ASN A 239 4.99 11.75 -21.80
C ASN A 239 4.34 12.95 -21.10
N ALA A 240 3.10 12.77 -20.65
CA ALA A 240 2.29 13.83 -20.05
C ALA A 240 1.47 13.31 -18.88
N TRP A 241 1.14 14.24 -17.98
CA TRP A 241 0.30 14.00 -16.81
C TRP A 241 -1.07 14.65 -16.99
N ASP A 242 -2.11 13.92 -16.62
CA ASP A 242 -3.47 14.43 -16.46
C ASP A 242 -3.86 14.50 -14.99
N VAL A 243 -4.65 15.49 -14.61
CA VAL A 243 -5.37 15.49 -13.32
C VAL A 243 -6.68 14.72 -13.48
N LYS A 244 -6.94 13.79 -12.56
CA LYS A 244 -8.14 12.93 -12.52
C LYS A 244 -9.01 13.28 -11.30
N ALA A 245 -10.15 12.61 -11.16
CA ALA A 245 -11.06 12.84 -10.04
C ALA A 245 -10.30 12.69 -8.70
N PRO A 246 -10.38 13.68 -7.80
CA PRO A 246 -9.62 13.66 -6.57
C PRO A 246 -10.12 12.55 -5.63
N TYR A 247 -9.22 12.03 -4.80
CA TYR A 247 -9.56 11.08 -3.75
C TYR A 247 -10.61 11.67 -2.79
N PRO A 248 -11.75 11.00 -2.56
CA PRO A 248 -12.86 11.57 -1.79
C PRO A 248 -12.64 11.51 -0.27
N GLY A 249 -11.88 10.53 0.24
CA GLY A 249 -11.70 10.27 1.67
C GLY A 249 -10.90 11.34 2.42
N ALA A 250 -10.66 11.14 3.72
CA ALA A 250 -9.81 12.04 4.48
C ALA A 250 -8.36 11.95 3.99
N VAL A 251 -7.65 13.05 4.13
CA VAL A 251 -6.23 13.11 3.76
C VAL A 251 -5.41 12.86 5.00
N GLU A 252 -4.78 11.68 5.07
CA GLU A 252 -3.73 11.40 6.05
C GLU A 252 -2.43 11.07 5.34
N ASP A 253 -1.34 11.10 6.11
CA ASP A 253 0.01 10.85 5.62
C ASP A 253 0.15 9.37 5.20
N SER A 254 0.92 9.09 4.16
CA SER A 254 1.25 7.73 3.69
C SER A 254 0.04 6.87 3.26
N PRO A 255 -0.68 7.26 2.18
CA PRO A 255 -1.69 6.43 1.52
C PRO A 255 -1.14 5.06 1.14
N LEU A 256 -1.99 4.06 1.23
CA LEU A 256 -1.77 2.74 0.65
C LEU A 256 -2.57 2.60 -0.64
N ALA A 257 -1.98 1.99 -1.67
CA ALA A 257 -2.72 1.57 -2.85
C ALA A 257 -2.37 0.15 -3.29
N PHE A 258 -3.37 -0.57 -3.80
CA PHE A 258 -3.19 -1.84 -4.51
C PHE A 258 -4.15 -1.92 -5.69
N VAL A 259 -3.85 -2.78 -6.66
CA VAL A 259 -4.67 -2.94 -7.88
C VAL A 259 -5.10 -4.38 -8.01
N ILE A 260 -6.41 -4.60 -8.14
CA ILE A 260 -6.99 -5.91 -8.45
C ILE A 260 -7.86 -5.73 -9.70
N ASN A 261 -7.60 -6.52 -10.74
CA ASN A 261 -8.40 -6.55 -11.97
C ASN A 261 -8.65 -5.13 -12.54
N ASN A 262 -7.58 -4.36 -12.75
CA ASN A 262 -7.62 -2.97 -13.25
C ASN A 262 -8.42 -1.98 -12.42
N THR A 263 -8.79 -2.33 -11.18
CA THR A 263 -9.41 -1.43 -10.22
C THR A 263 -8.38 -1.13 -9.14
N ALA A 264 -8.08 0.15 -8.93
CA ALA A 264 -7.23 0.56 -7.82
C ALA A 264 -8.06 0.69 -6.54
N TYR A 265 -7.47 0.33 -5.42
CA TYR A 265 -8.05 0.44 -4.09
C TYR A 265 -7.07 1.24 -3.26
N VAL A 266 -7.56 2.30 -2.63
CA VAL A 266 -6.74 3.29 -1.94
C VAL A 266 -7.32 3.54 -0.56
N GLY A 267 -6.47 3.51 0.46
CA GLY A 267 -6.82 3.88 1.84
C GLY A 267 -5.80 4.85 2.41
N LEU A 268 -6.27 5.89 3.11
CA LEU A 268 -5.45 6.98 3.64
C LEU A 268 -5.50 7.01 5.16
N ASN A 269 -5.08 5.93 5.83
CA ASN A 269 -4.86 5.82 7.28
C ASN A 269 -6.00 6.32 8.21
N ASP A 270 -7.21 6.51 7.68
CA ASP A 270 -8.44 6.94 8.37
C ASP A 270 -9.45 5.77 8.48
N SER A 271 -8.97 4.53 8.34
CA SER A 271 -9.75 3.30 8.16
C SER A 271 -10.60 3.24 6.87
N SER A 272 -10.77 4.35 6.14
CA SER A 272 -11.59 4.40 4.93
C SER A 272 -10.81 3.88 3.73
N PHE A 273 -11.50 3.15 2.86
CA PHE A 273 -10.98 2.72 1.58
C PHE A 273 -11.95 3.08 0.46
N TYR A 274 -11.37 3.40 -0.69
CA TYR A 274 -12.12 3.68 -1.91
C TYR A 274 -11.52 2.91 -3.07
N LYS A 275 -12.39 2.45 -3.97
CA LYS A 275 -11.98 1.91 -5.27
C LYS A 275 -12.07 3.00 -6.33
N TYR A 276 -11.09 3.07 -7.22
CA TYR A 276 -11.05 3.97 -8.37
C TYR A 276 -11.21 3.19 -9.67
N SER A 277 -12.09 3.69 -10.53
CA SER A 277 -12.29 3.21 -11.90
C SER A 277 -11.70 4.22 -12.88
N ALA A 278 -10.68 3.80 -13.63
CA ALA A 278 -10.08 4.61 -14.68
C ALA A 278 -11.05 4.89 -15.84
N THR A 279 -11.96 3.95 -16.14
CA THR A 279 -12.93 4.06 -17.24
C THR A 279 -13.96 5.17 -16.99
N SER A 280 -14.48 5.24 -15.77
CA SER A 280 -15.49 6.24 -15.38
C SER A 280 -14.88 7.46 -14.70
N ASN A 281 -13.57 7.46 -14.47
CA ASN A 281 -12.86 8.49 -13.68
C ASN A 281 -13.59 8.81 -12.37
N SER A 282 -13.98 7.78 -11.62
CA SER A 282 -14.79 7.95 -10.42
C SER A 282 -14.34 7.02 -9.29
N TRP A 283 -14.65 7.46 -8.07
CA TRP A 283 -14.37 6.74 -6.84
C TRP A 283 -15.66 6.18 -6.24
N ALA A 284 -15.57 5.03 -5.60
CA ALA A 284 -16.64 4.47 -4.79
C ALA A 284 -16.09 3.96 -3.45
N PRO A 285 -16.78 4.19 -2.32
CA PRO A 285 -16.34 3.64 -1.04
C PRO A 285 -16.41 2.11 -1.05
N ILE A 286 -15.52 1.48 -0.28
CA ILE A 286 -15.59 0.05 0.05
C ILE A 286 -15.61 -0.10 1.58
N ALA A 287 -15.74 -1.34 2.07
CA ALA A 287 -15.73 -1.59 3.51
C ALA A 287 -14.45 -1.06 4.16
N PRO A 288 -14.56 -0.32 5.28
CA PRO A 288 -13.41 0.20 6.00
C PRO A 288 -12.63 -0.94 6.69
N LEU A 289 -11.34 -0.71 6.91
CA LEU A 289 -10.50 -1.57 7.75
C LEU A 289 -10.54 -1.04 9.19
N LEU A 290 -11.54 -1.47 9.95
CA LEU A 290 -11.79 -0.97 11.32
C LEU A 290 -10.79 -1.51 12.33
N ASN A 291 -10.59 -0.74 13.41
CA ASN A 291 -9.75 -1.08 14.58
C ASN A 291 -8.26 -1.25 14.23
N VAL A 292 -7.81 -0.56 13.19
CA VAL A 292 -6.41 -0.52 12.78
C VAL A 292 -5.96 0.93 12.74
N ASN A 293 -5.22 1.36 13.75
CA ASN A 293 -4.41 2.57 13.65
C ASN A 293 -3.19 2.17 12.83
N SER A 294 -3.21 2.39 11.52
CA SER A 294 -2.04 2.12 10.69
C SER A 294 -1.37 3.41 10.29
N TYR A 295 -0.13 3.56 10.73
CA TYR A 295 0.84 4.36 10.02
C TYR A 295 1.67 3.36 9.23
N TYR A 296 1.74 3.51 7.90
CA TYR A 296 2.59 2.68 7.05
C TYR A 296 2.06 1.24 6.90
N SER A 297 1.26 1.04 5.86
CA SER A 297 0.91 -0.29 5.40
C SER A 297 1.73 -0.60 4.16
N ALA A 298 2.18 -1.84 4.02
CA ALA A 298 2.57 -2.37 2.74
C ALA A 298 1.47 -3.33 2.27
N SER A 299 1.37 -3.51 0.95
CA SER A 299 0.36 -4.40 0.38
C SER A 299 0.91 -5.26 -0.75
N ALA A 300 0.36 -6.46 -0.85
CA ALA A 300 0.63 -7.38 -1.95
C ALA A 300 -0.70 -7.94 -2.45
N VAL A 301 -0.78 -8.20 -3.75
CA VAL A 301 -1.93 -8.88 -4.35
C VAL A 301 -1.53 -10.29 -4.73
N ILE A 302 -2.25 -11.27 -4.20
CA ILE A 302 -2.08 -12.71 -4.43
C ILE A 302 -3.45 -13.28 -4.81
N ASP A 303 -3.57 -13.97 -5.94
CA ASP A 303 -4.82 -14.60 -6.38
C ASP A 303 -6.06 -13.69 -6.31
N SER A 304 -5.91 -12.46 -6.84
CA SER A 304 -6.95 -11.41 -6.82
C SER A 304 -7.42 -11.00 -5.42
N LYS A 305 -6.59 -11.21 -4.40
CA LYS A 305 -6.85 -10.80 -3.01
C LYS A 305 -5.71 -9.90 -2.58
N ALA A 306 -6.03 -8.80 -1.90
CA ALA A 306 -5.02 -7.95 -1.30
C ALA A 306 -4.70 -8.44 0.10
N TYR A 307 -3.42 -8.37 0.44
CA TYR A 307 -2.87 -8.67 1.75
C TYR A 307 -2.21 -7.40 2.23
N ILE A 308 -2.60 -6.95 3.42
CA ILE A 308 -2.04 -5.78 4.09
C ILE A 308 -1.42 -6.25 5.39
N VAL A 309 -0.28 -5.67 5.72
CA VAL A 309 0.27 -5.73 7.08
C VAL A 309 0.17 -4.34 7.67
N ALA A 310 -0.53 -4.25 8.79
CA ALA A 310 -0.83 -3.02 9.49
C ALA A 310 0.18 -2.79 10.62
N PHE A 311 0.64 -1.54 10.79
CA PHE A 311 1.64 -1.19 11.78
C PHE A 311 1.26 0.09 12.55
N SER A 312 1.52 0.12 13.86
CA SER A 312 1.40 1.33 14.70
C SER A 312 2.60 1.38 15.64
N ASP A 313 3.25 2.54 15.73
CA ASP A 313 4.27 2.82 16.76
C ASP A 313 5.34 1.72 16.89
N GLY A 314 5.86 1.24 15.76
CA GLY A 314 6.90 0.19 15.72
C GLY A 314 6.38 -1.24 15.97
N SER A 315 5.07 -1.43 16.09
CA SER A 315 4.46 -2.74 16.35
C SER A 315 3.48 -3.16 15.25
N VAL A 316 3.51 -4.45 14.91
CA VAL A 316 2.56 -5.02 13.96
C VAL A 316 1.19 -5.14 14.61
N GLN A 317 0.18 -4.50 14.04
CA GLN A 317 -1.20 -4.56 14.51
C GLN A 317 -1.92 -5.82 13.99
N GLY A 318 -1.54 -6.28 12.80
CA GLY A 318 -2.08 -7.51 12.24
C GLY A 318 -1.82 -7.65 10.74
N GLN A 319 -2.11 -8.84 10.23
CA GLN A 319 -2.18 -9.11 8.80
C GLN A 319 -3.64 -9.25 8.38
N TYR A 320 -4.02 -8.56 7.31
CA TYR A 320 -5.39 -8.49 6.84
C TYR A 320 -5.47 -8.90 5.38
N LYS A 321 -6.52 -9.62 5.03
CA LYS A 321 -6.83 -10.02 3.66
C LYS A 321 -8.12 -9.35 3.21
N TYR A 322 -8.09 -8.73 2.04
CA TYR A 322 -9.26 -8.24 1.33
C TYR A 322 -9.54 -9.09 0.10
N SER A 323 -10.78 -9.52 -0.04
CA SER A 323 -11.26 -10.30 -1.18
C SER A 323 -12.40 -9.53 -1.84
N PRO A 324 -12.21 -8.95 -3.04
CA PRO A 324 -13.32 -8.35 -3.77
C PRO A 324 -14.36 -9.43 -4.10
N LYS A 325 -15.62 -9.26 -3.69
CA LYS A 325 -16.70 -10.15 -4.14
C LYS A 325 -17.11 -9.75 -5.56
N VAL A 326 -17.01 -10.66 -6.52
CA VAL A 326 -17.70 -10.52 -7.81
C VAL A 326 -19.16 -10.86 -7.54
N CYS A 327 -20.04 -9.87 -7.53
CA CYS A 327 -21.47 -10.15 -7.44
C CYS A 327 -21.86 -10.79 -8.78
N GLY A 328 -22.26 -12.06 -8.75
CA GLY A 328 -22.68 -12.76 -9.96
C GLY A 328 -23.84 -12.01 -10.61
N ASN A 329 -23.82 -11.90 -11.94
CA ASN A 329 -25.03 -11.57 -12.68
C ASN A 329 -26.02 -12.71 -12.41
N ILE A 330 -27.01 -12.47 -11.55
CA ILE A 330 -28.18 -13.31 -11.53
C ILE A 330 -28.92 -12.96 -12.83
N GLY A 331 -28.68 -13.73 -13.89
CA GLY A 331 -29.52 -13.70 -15.08
C GLY A 331 -30.97 -13.92 -14.63
N PRO A 332 -31.97 -13.36 -15.35
CA PRO A 332 -33.35 -13.48 -14.94
C PRO A 332 -33.69 -14.96 -14.75
N SER A 333 -34.10 -15.33 -13.54
CA SER A 333 -34.56 -16.68 -13.22
C SER A 333 -35.70 -17.04 -14.16
N GLN A 334 -35.53 -18.14 -14.91
CA GLN A 334 -36.61 -18.76 -15.68
C GLN A 334 -37.59 -19.49 -14.76
#